data_AF-A0A1G7U1P4-F1
#
_entry.id   AF-A0A1G7U1P4-F1
#
_cell.length_a   1.000
_cell.length_b   1.000
_cell.length_c   1.000
_cell.angle_alpha   90.00
_cell.angle_beta   90.00
_cell.angle_gamma   90.00
#
_symmetry.space_group_name_H-M   'P 1'
#
loop_
_entity.id
_entity.type
_entity.pdbx_description
1 polymer ?
#
loop_
_entity_poly.entity_id
_entity_poly.type
_entity_poly.pdbx_seq_one_letter_code
_entity_poly.pdbx_strand_id
1 'polypeptide(L)'
;MTGTASHVRHRVYQTLENPSRTDRVSWAIEIGLIVLIFASVTAVALETVPDLFARYRVEFRLFDLFVTLAFSVEYVARVWAAPEARPDEPAWQARLRYMRSPMAVIDLVAILPFYLTLLMPLDFQLLRVLRLLRIYKLTRYSPALSVLMAVIREEAATLLAAFSILTILLIFAAAGAYMVEHEAQPDAFGSVPAAMWWSMVTLTTVGYGDVTPITPLGRVFGGAITILGVGMAALPAGIIASGLADHLHRRRDLLREEFRCALEDGQIDLREGRKIEKLRRDLGISREIAHSIHQDVRRKQFQRPQCTCPQCGYEFQHIGDEE
;
A
#
# COMPACT_ATOMS: atom_id res chain seq x y z
N MET A 1 16.04 4.27 -40.06
CA MET A 1 16.76 3.51 -39.01
C MET A 1 16.02 3.48 -37.66
N THR A 2 14.70 3.73 -37.62
CA THR A 2 13.91 3.87 -36.38
C THR A 2 13.30 2.58 -35.85
N GLY A 3 13.35 1.47 -36.61
CA GLY A 3 12.65 0.23 -36.29
C GLY A 3 13.29 -0.62 -35.18
N THR A 4 14.61 -0.68 -35.07
CA THR A 4 15.28 -1.53 -34.06
C THR A 4 15.25 -0.92 -32.66
N ALA A 5 15.42 0.41 -32.56
CA ALA A 5 15.37 1.13 -31.29
C ALA A 5 13.97 1.10 -30.66
N SER A 6 12.90 1.14 -31.46
CA SER A 6 11.53 1.02 -30.95
C SER A 6 11.23 -0.39 -30.40
N HIS A 7 11.70 -1.45 -31.06
CA HIS A 7 11.51 -2.83 -30.58
C HIS A 7 12.23 -3.09 -29.26
N VAL A 8 13.48 -2.61 -29.11
CA VAL A 8 14.22 -2.75 -27.84
C VAL A 8 13.55 -1.95 -26.72
N ARG A 9 13.14 -0.71 -27.00
CA ARG A 9 12.44 0.14 -26.02
C ARG A 9 11.11 -0.48 -25.57
N HIS A 10 10.33 -1.02 -26.51
CA HIS A 10 9.09 -1.70 -26.22
C HIS A 10 9.31 -2.94 -25.35
N ARG A 11 10.36 -3.73 -25.63
CA ARG A 11 10.72 -4.87 -24.80
C ARG A 11 11.12 -4.46 -23.38
N VAL A 12 11.93 -3.41 -23.23
CA VAL A 12 12.30 -2.86 -21.90
C VAL A 12 11.06 -2.37 -21.15
N TYR A 13 10.12 -1.70 -21.83
CA TYR A 13 8.86 -1.28 -21.25
C TYR A 13 8.02 -2.47 -20.74
N GLN A 14 7.87 -3.51 -21.56
CA GLN A 14 7.18 -4.74 -21.17
C GLN A 14 7.86 -5.43 -19.97
N THR A 15 9.19 -5.44 -19.94
CA THR A 15 9.93 -6.10 -18.86
C THR A 15 9.88 -5.34 -17.53
N LEU A 16 9.97 -4.00 -17.56
CA LEU A 16 10.14 -3.18 -16.35
C LEU A 16 8.86 -2.53 -15.82
N GLU A 17 7.88 -2.24 -16.67
CA GLU A 17 6.66 -1.51 -16.29
C GLU A 17 5.40 -2.39 -16.36
N ASN A 18 5.35 -3.38 -17.26
CA ASN A 18 4.24 -4.32 -17.37
C ASN A 18 4.70 -5.78 -17.37
N PRO A 19 5.36 -6.25 -16.29
CA PRO A 19 5.95 -7.58 -16.25
C PRO A 19 4.86 -8.64 -16.40
N SER A 20 4.85 -9.34 -17.53
CA SER A 20 4.02 -10.52 -17.67
C SER A 20 4.60 -11.61 -16.77
N ARG A 21 3.80 -12.15 -15.83
CA ARG A 21 4.22 -13.27 -14.96
C ARG A 21 4.61 -14.54 -15.72
N THR A 22 4.25 -14.61 -17.00
CA THR A 22 4.63 -15.67 -17.93
C THR A 22 6.03 -15.51 -18.50
N ASP A 23 6.59 -14.29 -18.50
CA ASP A 23 7.96 -14.06 -18.96
C ASP A 23 8.96 -14.26 -17.81
N ARG A 24 9.80 -15.31 -17.96
CA ARG A 24 10.81 -15.68 -16.97
C ARG A 24 11.83 -14.57 -16.73
N VAL A 25 12.14 -13.77 -17.75
CA VAL A 25 13.14 -12.70 -17.64
C VAL A 25 12.60 -11.55 -16.80
N SER A 26 11.38 -11.10 -17.09
CA SER A 26 10.68 -10.07 -16.31
C SER A 26 10.56 -10.48 -14.84
N TRP A 27 10.16 -11.72 -14.58
CA TRP A 27 10.04 -12.26 -13.22
C TRP A 27 11.40 -12.34 -12.49
N ALA A 28 12.46 -12.78 -13.17
CA ALA A 28 13.79 -12.85 -12.57
C ALA A 28 14.35 -11.46 -12.22
N ILE A 29 14.11 -10.46 -13.07
CA ILE A 29 14.51 -9.07 -12.81
C ILE A 29 13.73 -8.51 -11.62
N GLU A 30 12.41 -8.73 -11.58
CA GLU A 30 11.55 -8.30 -10.47
C GLU A 30 12.04 -8.86 -9.13
N ILE A 31 12.25 -10.18 -9.05
CA ILE A 31 12.78 -10.82 -7.84
C ILE A 31 14.18 -10.33 -7.51
N GLY A 32 15.06 -10.21 -8.52
CA GLY A 32 16.42 -9.69 -8.33
C GLY A 32 16.42 -8.30 -7.70
N LEU A 33 15.54 -7.40 -8.15
CA LEU A 33 15.39 -6.06 -7.60
C LEU A 33 14.83 -6.08 -6.17
N ILE A 34 13.83 -6.93 -5.89
CA ILE A 34 13.31 -7.11 -4.53
C ILE A 34 14.40 -7.59 -3.58
N VAL A 35 15.15 -8.63 -3.96
CA VAL A 35 16.27 -9.17 -3.17
C VAL A 35 17.33 -8.09 -2.95
N LEU A 36 17.64 -7.30 -3.97
CA LEU A 36 18.60 -6.20 -3.87
C LEU A 36 18.14 -5.11 -2.90
N ILE A 37 16.83 -4.78 -2.88
CA ILE A 37 16.26 -3.84 -1.91
C ILE A 37 16.43 -4.36 -0.49
N PHE A 38 16.05 -5.62 -0.22
CA PHE A 38 16.21 -6.21 1.11
C PHE A 38 17.68 -6.26 1.53
N ALA A 39 18.57 -6.73 0.66
CA ALA A 39 20.00 -6.76 0.91
C ALA A 39 20.55 -5.34 1.18
N SER A 40 20.08 -4.32 0.46
CA SER A 40 20.45 -2.93 0.70
C SER A 40 20.00 -2.43 2.08
N VAL A 41 18.76 -2.70 2.49
CA VAL A 41 18.23 -2.27 3.79
C VAL A 41 18.98 -2.98 4.92
N THR A 42 19.22 -4.28 4.78
CA THR A 42 20.02 -5.05 5.74
C THR A 42 21.45 -4.53 5.82
N ALA A 43 22.10 -4.21 4.69
CA ALA A 43 23.45 -3.64 4.70
C ALA A 43 23.50 -2.30 5.44
N VAL A 44 22.51 -1.41 5.24
CA VAL A 44 22.42 -0.14 5.98
C VAL A 44 22.24 -0.39 7.48
N ALA A 45 21.44 -1.37 7.88
CA ALA A 45 21.29 -1.75 9.29
C ALA A 45 22.59 -2.31 9.87
N LEU A 46 23.28 -3.21 9.15
CA LEU A 46 24.57 -3.77 9.59
C LEU A 46 25.68 -2.71 9.65
N GLU A 47 25.64 -1.69 8.79
CA GLU A 47 26.57 -0.55 8.81
C GLU A 47 26.46 0.27 10.12
N THR A 48 25.34 0.16 10.85
CA THR A 48 25.18 0.82 12.17
C THR A 48 25.94 0.12 13.29
N VAL A 49 26.37 -1.12 13.11
CA VAL A 49 27.13 -1.88 14.12
C VAL A 49 28.60 -1.49 14.03
N PRO A 50 29.19 -0.87 15.08
CA PRO A 50 30.55 -0.31 15.00
C PRO A 50 31.63 -1.33 14.62
N ASP A 51 31.56 -2.55 15.18
CA ASP A 51 32.55 -3.61 14.93
C ASP A 51 32.50 -4.11 13.48
N LEU A 52 31.30 -4.25 12.92
CA LEU A 52 31.11 -4.64 11.52
C LEU A 52 31.56 -3.53 10.58
N PHE A 53 31.21 -2.28 10.88
CA PHE A 53 31.60 -1.14 10.07
C PHE A 53 33.12 -0.95 10.05
N ALA A 54 33.79 -1.09 11.20
CA ALA A 54 35.24 -0.98 11.29
C ALA A 54 35.95 -2.06 10.46
N ARG A 55 35.40 -3.28 10.44
CA ARG A 55 35.99 -4.43 9.73
C ARG A 55 35.69 -4.46 8.23
N TYR A 56 34.48 -4.09 7.81
CA TYR A 56 33.98 -4.27 6.44
C TYR A 56 33.66 -2.95 5.72
N ARG A 57 34.35 -1.87 6.09
CA ARG A 57 34.07 -0.51 5.58
C ARG A 57 34.16 -0.41 4.06
N VAL A 58 35.08 -1.15 3.42
CA VAL A 58 35.28 -1.08 1.97
C VAL A 58 34.19 -1.85 1.26
N GLU A 59 33.85 -3.02 1.78
CA GLU A 59 32.81 -3.93 1.29
C GLU A 59 31.44 -3.25 1.34
N PHE A 60 31.09 -2.58 2.44
CA PHE A 60 29.85 -1.80 2.53
C PHE A 60 29.80 -0.68 1.49
N ARG A 61 30.92 0.03 1.26
CA ARG A 61 30.98 1.10 0.24
C ARG A 61 30.87 0.56 -1.19
N LEU A 62 31.54 -0.54 -1.50
CA LEU A 62 31.46 -1.20 -2.80
C LEU A 62 30.06 -1.74 -3.06
N PHE A 63 29.45 -2.35 -2.04
CA PHE A 63 28.09 -2.84 -2.12
C PHE A 63 27.07 -1.70 -2.31
N ASP A 64 27.19 -0.60 -1.56
CA ASP A 64 26.31 0.56 -1.71
C ASP A 64 26.43 1.20 -3.09
N LEU A 65 27.67 1.29 -3.62
CA LEU A 65 27.92 1.73 -4.99
C LEU A 65 27.25 0.79 -6.00
N PHE A 66 27.43 -0.52 -5.87
CA PHE A 66 26.81 -1.51 -6.75
C PHE A 66 25.28 -1.40 -6.77
N VAL A 67 24.65 -1.38 -5.58
CA VAL A 67 23.20 -1.25 -5.44
C VAL A 67 22.70 0.06 -6.07
N THR A 68 23.38 1.17 -5.77
CA THR A 68 22.99 2.48 -6.31
C THR A 68 23.11 2.49 -7.83
N LEU A 69 24.20 1.98 -8.40
CA LEU A 69 24.36 1.87 -9.85
C LEU A 69 23.26 1.01 -10.48
N ALA A 70 22.91 -0.13 -9.87
CA ALA A 70 21.84 -0.99 -10.35
C ALA A 70 20.48 -0.25 -10.36
N PHE A 71 20.13 0.46 -9.28
CA PHE A 71 18.89 1.24 -9.20
C PHE A 71 18.90 2.48 -10.10
N SER A 72 20.06 3.08 -10.35
CA SER A 72 20.20 4.19 -11.29
C SER A 72 19.99 3.71 -12.73
N VAL A 73 20.58 2.57 -13.11
CA VAL A 73 20.37 1.95 -14.43
C VAL A 73 18.90 1.59 -14.61
N GLU A 74 18.26 0.99 -13.59
CA GLU A 74 16.83 0.70 -13.58
C GLU A 74 15.99 1.98 -13.79
N TYR A 75 16.26 3.06 -13.03
CA TYR A 75 15.55 4.33 -13.15
C TYR A 75 15.69 4.94 -14.54
N VAL A 76 16.92 5.01 -15.08
CA VAL A 76 17.19 5.54 -16.42
C VAL A 76 16.51 4.69 -17.49
N ALA A 77 16.53 3.36 -17.37
CA ALA A 77 15.86 2.45 -18.29
C ALA A 77 14.35 2.69 -18.32
N ARG A 78 13.71 2.91 -17.16
CA ARG A 78 12.29 3.25 -17.10
C ARG A 78 11.97 4.61 -17.69
N VAL A 79 12.75 5.65 -17.37
CA VAL A 79 12.59 6.98 -18.00
C VAL A 79 12.76 6.88 -19.51
N TRP A 80 13.74 6.10 -19.99
CA TRP A 80 13.95 5.91 -21.42
C TRP A 80 12.77 5.20 -22.12
N ALA A 81 12.17 4.20 -21.46
CA ALA A 81 11.03 3.42 -21.94
C ALA A 81 9.66 4.10 -21.75
N ALA A 82 9.55 5.13 -20.90
CA ALA A 82 8.31 5.84 -20.59
C ALA A 82 7.44 6.30 -21.78
N PRO A 83 8.00 6.70 -22.96
CA PRO A 83 7.18 7.05 -24.12
C PRO A 83 6.29 5.92 -24.64
N GLU A 84 6.61 4.65 -24.39
CA GLU A 84 5.78 3.51 -24.81
C GLU A 84 4.43 3.44 -24.09
N ALA A 85 4.33 4.01 -22.88
CA ALA A 85 3.05 4.11 -22.16
C ALA A 85 2.09 5.13 -22.77
N ARG A 86 2.61 6.10 -23.53
CA ARG A 86 1.83 7.20 -24.14
C ARG A 86 2.34 7.49 -25.55
N PRO A 87 2.02 6.62 -26.54
CA PRO A 87 2.48 6.79 -27.91
C PRO A 87 1.95 8.08 -28.57
N ASP A 88 0.84 8.62 -28.07
CA ASP A 88 0.21 9.83 -28.59
C ASP A 88 0.92 11.13 -28.15
N GLU A 89 1.84 11.07 -27.20
CA GLU A 89 2.57 12.23 -26.69
C GLU A 89 4.01 12.30 -27.23
N PRO A 90 4.57 13.50 -27.46
CA PRO A 90 5.97 13.62 -27.80
C PRO A 90 6.84 13.06 -26.67
N ALA A 91 7.87 12.29 -27.03
CA ALA A 91 8.64 11.48 -26.09
C ALA A 91 9.24 12.26 -24.90
N TRP A 92 9.59 13.54 -25.08
CA TRP A 92 10.10 14.36 -23.97
C TRP A 92 9.03 14.70 -22.93
N GLN A 93 7.77 14.91 -23.35
CA GLN A 93 6.65 15.17 -22.43
C GLN A 93 6.30 13.91 -21.64
N ALA A 94 6.25 12.76 -22.31
CA ALA A 94 6.01 11.47 -21.65
C ALA A 94 7.07 11.18 -20.56
N ARG A 95 8.34 11.47 -20.85
CA ARG A 95 9.45 11.34 -19.88
C ARG A 95 9.32 12.29 -18.70
N LEU A 96 9.06 13.57 -18.95
CA LEU A 96 8.93 14.57 -17.89
C LEU A 96 7.74 14.27 -16.97
N ARG A 97 6.63 13.81 -17.56
CA ARG A 97 5.46 13.37 -16.81
C ARG A 97 5.76 12.11 -15.99
N TYR A 98 6.50 11.16 -16.55
CA TYR A 98 6.95 9.98 -15.82
C TYR A 98 7.81 10.35 -14.62
N MET A 99 8.82 11.22 -14.79
CA MET A 99 9.71 11.66 -13.70
C MET A 99 8.97 12.37 -12.55
N ARG A 100 7.81 13.00 -12.84
CA ARG A 100 6.93 13.62 -11.84
C ARG A 100 5.91 12.66 -11.22
N SER A 101 5.86 11.41 -11.67
CA SER A 101 4.96 10.41 -11.09
C SER A 101 5.45 10.00 -9.69
N PRO A 102 4.54 9.68 -8.74
CA PRO A 102 4.94 9.29 -7.38
C PRO A 102 5.94 8.13 -7.35
N MET A 103 5.78 7.15 -8.23
CA MET A 103 6.67 5.98 -8.30
C MET A 103 8.07 6.34 -8.80
N ALA A 104 8.18 7.23 -9.79
CA ALA A 104 9.48 7.71 -10.27
C ALA A 104 10.18 8.60 -9.23
N VAL A 105 9.42 9.38 -8.44
CA VAL A 105 9.98 10.16 -7.33
C VAL A 105 10.55 9.24 -6.25
N ILE A 106 9.85 8.15 -5.90
CA ILE A 106 10.38 7.12 -4.97
C ILE A 106 11.68 6.52 -5.51
N ASP A 107 11.71 6.15 -6.79
CA ASP A 107 12.92 5.60 -7.43
C ASP A 107 14.09 6.60 -7.41
N LEU A 108 13.81 7.89 -7.62
CA LEU A 108 14.81 8.95 -7.56
C LEU A 108 15.34 9.18 -6.14
N VAL A 109 14.44 9.27 -5.15
CA VAL A 109 14.81 9.47 -3.73
C VAL A 109 15.63 8.28 -3.21
N ALA A 110 15.42 7.08 -3.73
CA ALA A 110 16.17 5.89 -3.35
C ALA A 110 17.67 5.93 -3.76
N ILE A 111 18.00 6.62 -4.85
CA ILE A 111 19.39 6.77 -5.36
C ILE A 111 20.02 8.11 -4.97
N LEU A 112 19.20 9.11 -4.66
CA LEU A 112 19.61 10.49 -4.39
C LEU A 112 20.69 10.63 -3.29
N PRO A 113 20.61 9.93 -2.13
CA PRO A 113 21.59 10.11 -1.06
C PRO A 113 23.04 9.87 -1.51
N PHE A 114 23.28 8.87 -2.36
CA PHE A 114 24.61 8.57 -2.89
C PHE A 114 25.15 9.72 -3.74
N TYR A 115 24.35 10.23 -4.67
CA TYR A 115 24.78 11.35 -5.53
C TYR A 115 24.96 12.65 -4.75
N LEU A 116 24.14 12.90 -3.72
CA LEU A 116 24.32 14.06 -2.84
C LEU A 116 25.63 13.97 -2.07
N THR A 117 26.00 12.80 -1.53
CA THR A 117 27.30 12.63 -0.86
C THR A 117 28.51 12.82 -1.78
N LEU A 118 28.34 12.56 -3.09
CA LEU A 118 29.39 12.77 -4.08
C LEU A 118 29.57 14.25 -4.44
N LEU A 119 28.46 15.00 -4.51
CA LEU A 119 28.44 16.41 -4.93
C LEU A 119 28.72 17.39 -3.77
N MET A 120 28.33 17.02 -2.54
CA MET A 120 28.48 17.88 -1.37
C MET A 120 28.96 17.05 -0.16
N PRO A 121 29.94 17.53 0.62
CA PRO A 121 30.35 16.92 1.88
C PRO A 121 29.34 17.28 2.99
N LEU A 122 28.08 16.86 2.82
CA LEU A 122 27.01 17.02 3.81
C LEU A 122 27.18 16.02 4.96
N ASP A 123 26.64 16.36 6.13
CA ASP A 123 26.64 15.48 7.31
C ASP A 123 26.05 14.10 6.96
N PHE A 124 26.91 13.08 7.04
CA PHE A 124 26.65 11.74 6.52
C PHE A 124 25.51 10.99 7.24
N GLN A 125 25.10 11.43 8.42
CA GLN A 125 24.14 10.71 9.25
C GLN A 125 22.72 10.77 8.68
N LEU A 126 22.23 11.96 8.31
CA LEU A 126 20.88 12.10 7.73
C LEU A 126 20.81 11.42 6.35
N LEU A 127 21.82 11.64 5.51
CA LEU A 127 21.91 10.98 4.19
C LEU A 127 21.99 9.46 4.32
N ARG A 128 22.63 8.94 5.38
CA ARG A 128 22.67 7.49 5.67
C ARG A 128 21.28 6.93 5.97
N VAL A 129 20.48 7.63 6.79
CA VAL A 129 19.10 7.20 7.11
C VAL A 129 18.20 7.29 5.88
N LEU A 130 18.37 8.30 5.03
CA LEU A 130 17.60 8.42 3.78
C LEU A 130 17.81 7.23 2.82
N ARG A 131 18.92 6.47 2.94
CA ARG A 131 19.08 5.21 2.17
C ARG A 131 18.06 4.14 2.57
N LEU A 132 17.49 4.19 3.78
CA LEU A 132 16.40 3.29 4.17
C LEU A 132 15.13 3.53 3.34
N LEU A 133 14.96 4.72 2.76
CA LEU A 133 13.83 5.03 1.87
C LEU A 133 13.81 4.13 0.61
N ARG A 134 14.92 3.46 0.28
CA ARG A 134 14.96 2.42 -0.76
C ARG A 134 13.91 1.33 -0.53
N ILE A 135 13.51 1.07 0.72
CA ILE A 135 12.45 0.11 1.05
C ILE A 135 11.11 0.47 0.38
N TYR A 136 10.84 1.77 0.17
CA TYR A 136 9.61 2.20 -0.50
C TYR A 136 9.55 1.78 -1.97
N LYS A 137 10.67 1.42 -2.61
CA LYS A 137 10.64 0.82 -3.96
C LYS A 137 9.84 -0.49 -3.99
N LEU A 138 9.67 -1.18 -2.86
CA LEU A 138 8.82 -2.38 -2.76
C LEU A 138 7.36 -2.12 -3.15
N THR A 139 6.88 -0.87 -3.02
CA THR A 139 5.51 -0.49 -3.42
C THR A 139 5.23 -0.78 -4.90
N ARG A 140 6.25 -0.73 -5.77
CA ARG A 140 6.12 -1.06 -7.20
C ARG A 140 5.94 -2.56 -7.45
N TYR A 141 6.56 -3.38 -6.61
CA TYR A 141 6.63 -4.84 -6.79
C TYR A 141 5.56 -5.60 -6.00
N SER A 142 4.83 -4.91 -5.13
CA SER A 142 3.76 -5.49 -4.33
C SER A 142 2.40 -4.94 -4.76
N PRO A 143 1.60 -5.72 -5.51
CA PRO A 143 0.23 -5.35 -5.81
C PRO A 143 -0.57 -5.06 -4.55
N ALA A 144 -0.33 -5.77 -3.45
CA ALA A 144 -1.00 -5.53 -2.17
C ALA A 144 -0.74 -4.11 -1.63
N LEU A 145 0.50 -3.62 -1.72
CA LEU A 145 0.83 -2.25 -1.31
C LEU A 145 0.18 -1.21 -2.22
N SER A 146 0.09 -1.45 -3.53
CA SER A 146 -0.62 -0.55 -4.44
C SER A 146 -2.11 -0.43 -4.11
N VAL A 147 -2.75 -1.54 -3.72
CA VAL A 147 -4.16 -1.54 -3.28
C VAL A 147 -4.31 -0.78 -1.98
N LEU A 148 -3.44 -1.03 -1.00
CA LEU A 148 -3.45 -0.29 0.25
C LEU A 148 -3.29 1.21 0.03
N MET A 149 -2.38 1.63 -0.86
CA MET A 149 -2.21 3.05 -1.19
C MET A 149 -3.40 3.64 -1.94
N ALA A 150 -4.11 2.85 -2.76
CA ALA A 150 -5.36 3.27 -3.38
C ALA A 150 -6.44 3.50 -2.31
N VAL A 151 -6.62 2.56 -1.38
CA VAL A 151 -7.56 2.67 -0.26
C VAL A 151 -7.25 3.88 0.60
N ILE A 152 -5.98 4.11 0.96
CA ILE A 152 -5.59 5.30 1.75
C ILE A 152 -5.92 6.60 1.02
N ARG A 153 -5.76 6.64 -0.31
CA ARG A 153 -6.11 7.83 -1.11
C ARG A 153 -7.60 8.05 -1.21
N GLU A 154 -8.38 6.97 -1.39
CA GLU A 154 -9.84 7.00 -1.42
C GLU A 154 -10.41 7.45 -0.06
N GLU A 155 -9.84 6.96 1.04
CA GLU A 155 -10.26 7.27 2.41
C GLU A 155 -9.51 8.44 3.05
N ALA A 156 -8.72 9.20 2.28
CA ALA A 156 -7.82 10.22 2.83
C ALA A 156 -8.55 11.30 3.64
N ALA A 157 -9.75 11.70 3.21
CA ALA A 157 -10.57 12.68 3.93
C ALA A 157 -11.05 12.13 5.28
N THR A 158 -11.55 10.89 5.30
CA THR A 158 -12.02 10.21 6.51
C THR A 158 -10.86 9.99 7.49
N LEU A 159 -9.71 9.52 6.98
CA LEU A 159 -8.49 9.34 7.78
C LEU A 159 -7.99 10.68 8.35
N LEU A 160 -7.98 11.74 7.55
CA LEU A 160 -7.56 13.07 8.01
C LEU A 160 -8.48 13.59 9.13
N ALA A 161 -9.80 13.37 9.01
CA ALA A 161 -10.76 13.70 10.07
C ALA A 161 -10.54 12.86 11.34
N ALA A 162 -10.26 11.55 11.20
CA ALA A 162 -9.95 10.70 12.35
C ALA A 162 -8.65 11.15 13.07
N PHE A 163 -7.60 11.45 12.31
CA PHE A 163 -6.33 11.96 12.87
C PHE A 163 -6.46 13.35 13.48
N SER A 164 -7.33 14.23 12.95
CA SER A 164 -7.56 15.54 13.55
C SER A 164 -8.25 15.41 14.91
N ILE A 165 -9.27 14.54 15.03
CA ILE A 165 -9.93 14.22 16.29
C ILE A 165 -8.92 13.63 17.29
N LEU A 166 -8.08 12.68 16.86
CA LEU A 166 -7.04 12.09 17.70
C LEU A 166 -6.05 13.16 18.20
N THR A 167 -5.64 14.09 17.35
CA THR A 167 -4.73 15.19 17.70
C THR A 167 -5.36 16.12 18.73
N ILE A 168 -6.64 16.47 18.57
CA ILE A 168 -7.38 17.30 19.53
C ILE A 168 -7.48 16.58 20.89
N LEU A 169 -7.82 15.28 20.88
CA LEU A 169 -7.90 14.49 22.11
C LEU A 169 -6.53 14.36 22.79
N LEU A 170 -5.45 14.22 22.01
CA LEU A 170 -4.08 14.18 22.53
C LEU A 170 -3.71 15.48 23.24
N ILE A 171 -3.99 16.63 22.63
CA ILE A 171 -3.72 17.93 23.26
C ILE A 171 -4.56 18.11 24.53
N PHE A 172 -5.84 17.71 24.49
CA PHE A 172 -6.73 17.76 25.65
C PHE A 172 -6.25 16.86 26.79
N ALA A 173 -5.86 15.62 26.49
CA ALA A 173 -5.32 14.67 27.46
C ALA A 173 -4.02 15.20 28.08
N ALA A 174 -3.14 15.80 27.28
CA ALA A 174 -1.88 16.35 27.75
C ALA A 174 -2.09 17.56 28.67
N ALA A 175 -2.97 18.47 28.28
CA ALA A 175 -3.33 19.64 29.09
C ALA A 175 -4.01 19.24 30.41
N GLY A 176 -4.95 18.29 30.37
CA GLY A 176 -5.61 17.77 31.57
C GLY A 176 -4.63 17.05 32.51
N ALA A 177 -3.74 16.22 31.98
CA ALA A 177 -2.71 15.54 32.77
C ALA A 177 -1.74 16.54 33.41
N TYR A 178 -1.30 17.56 32.66
CA TYR A 178 -0.52 18.66 33.21
C TYR A 178 -1.25 19.32 34.39
N MET A 179 -2.52 19.70 34.23
CA MET A 179 -3.25 20.39 35.30
C MET A 179 -3.38 19.59 36.60
N VAL A 180 -3.41 18.25 36.51
CA VAL A 180 -3.71 17.39 37.67
C VAL A 180 -2.48 16.69 38.24
N GLU A 181 -1.37 16.61 37.48
CA GLU A 181 -0.14 15.94 37.91
C GLU A 181 1.07 16.88 38.04
N HIS A 182 1.03 18.10 37.52
CA HIS A 182 2.22 18.97 37.47
C HIS A 182 2.87 19.21 38.85
N GLU A 183 2.06 19.46 39.89
CA GLU A 183 2.58 19.69 41.25
C GLU A 183 3.19 18.43 41.87
N ALA A 184 2.63 17.26 41.57
CA ALA A 184 3.07 15.98 42.13
C ALA A 184 4.26 15.38 41.36
N GLN A 185 4.35 15.66 40.05
CA GLN A 185 5.32 15.09 39.12
C GLN A 185 5.82 16.16 38.13
N PRO A 186 6.57 17.18 38.59
CA PRO A 186 7.02 18.28 37.74
C PRO A 186 8.01 17.84 36.66
N ASP A 187 8.78 16.77 36.88
CA ASP A 187 9.73 16.27 35.88
C ASP A 187 9.04 15.62 34.68
N ALA A 188 7.91 14.92 34.91
CA ALA A 188 7.18 14.18 33.88
C ALA A 188 6.04 15.00 33.26
N PHE A 189 5.34 15.79 34.08
CA PHE A 189 4.22 16.63 33.69
C PHE A 189 4.56 18.13 33.82
N GLY A 190 5.83 18.49 33.58
CA GLY A 190 6.34 19.86 33.72
C GLY A 190 5.77 20.89 32.75
N SER A 191 5.23 20.42 31.63
CA SER A 191 4.61 21.27 30.61
C SER A 191 3.63 20.43 29.77
N VAL A 192 2.71 21.10 29.06
CA VAL A 192 1.79 20.39 28.14
C VAL A 192 2.55 19.55 27.10
N PRO A 193 3.61 20.05 26.42
CA PRO A 193 4.41 19.22 25.51
C PRO A 193 5.08 18.02 26.18
N ALA A 194 5.54 18.14 27.43
CA ALA A 194 6.08 16.99 28.17
C ALA A 194 4.99 15.94 28.44
N ALA A 195 3.79 16.38 28.86
CA ALA A 195 2.64 15.52 29.07
C ALA A 195 2.10 14.85 27.80
N MET A 196 2.38 15.41 26.60
CA MET A 196 2.00 14.80 25.32
C MET A 196 2.62 13.41 25.13
N TRP A 197 3.81 13.13 25.69
CA TRP A 197 4.40 11.79 25.64
C TRP A 197 3.49 10.76 26.32
N TRP A 198 3.10 11.01 27.56
CA TRP A 198 2.17 10.14 28.30
C TRP A 198 0.83 10.00 27.57
N SER A 199 0.27 11.11 27.08
CA SER A 199 -1.00 11.09 26.34
C SER A 199 -0.90 10.30 25.05
N MET A 200 0.19 10.42 24.29
CA MET A 200 0.40 9.66 23.06
C MET A 200 0.50 8.16 23.35
N VAL A 201 1.33 7.76 24.31
CA VAL A 201 1.52 6.36 24.71
C VAL A 201 0.23 5.74 25.25
N THR A 202 -0.58 6.52 25.97
CA THR A 202 -1.86 6.08 26.54
C THR A 202 -2.95 5.97 25.47
N LEU A 203 -3.13 7.01 24.64
CA LEU A 203 -4.15 7.05 23.58
C LEU A 203 -3.89 6.03 22.47
N THR A 204 -2.62 5.73 22.19
CA THR A 204 -2.24 4.68 21.23
C THR A 204 -2.22 3.28 21.86
N THR A 205 -2.62 3.14 23.12
CA THR A 205 -2.70 1.86 23.86
C THR A 205 -1.36 1.12 24.00
N VAL A 206 -0.22 1.82 23.83
CA VAL A 206 1.12 1.25 24.01
C VAL A 206 1.42 1.03 25.49
N GLY A 207 1.20 2.05 26.32
CA GLY A 207 1.28 1.94 27.78
C GLY A 207 2.62 1.44 28.31
N TYR A 208 3.74 2.08 27.97
CA TYR A 208 5.08 1.68 28.47
C TYR A 208 5.18 1.65 30.00
N GLY A 209 4.42 2.50 30.70
CA GLY A 209 4.39 2.58 32.16
C GLY A 209 5.58 3.32 32.78
N ASP A 210 6.39 4.01 31.95
CA ASP A 210 7.50 4.87 32.35
C ASP A 210 7.02 6.17 33.04
N VAL A 211 5.88 6.70 32.59
CA VAL A 211 5.20 7.84 33.19
C VAL A 211 3.73 7.49 33.40
N THR A 212 3.20 7.73 34.60
CA THR A 212 1.78 7.51 34.91
C THR A 212 1.24 8.53 35.91
N PRO A 213 -0.03 8.94 35.84
CA PRO A 213 -0.65 9.78 36.87
C PRO A 213 -0.65 9.10 38.23
N ILE A 214 -0.15 9.79 39.26
CA ILE A 214 -0.08 9.27 40.63
C ILE A 214 -1.13 9.87 41.55
N THR A 215 -1.67 11.04 41.21
CA THR A 215 -2.70 11.70 42.03
C THR A 215 -4.04 10.98 41.89
N PRO A 216 -4.92 11.01 42.92
CA PRO A 216 -6.25 10.41 42.82
C PRO A 216 -7.06 10.95 41.64
N LEU A 217 -7.01 12.27 41.42
CA LEU A 217 -7.74 12.94 40.35
C LEU A 217 -7.13 12.64 38.98
N GLY A 218 -5.79 12.58 38.88
CA GLY A 218 -5.09 12.16 37.68
C GLY A 218 -5.31 10.69 37.32
N ARG A 219 -5.48 9.80 38.28
CA ARG A 219 -5.86 8.39 38.02
C ARG A 219 -7.28 8.27 37.48
N VAL A 220 -8.23 9.02 38.03
CA VAL A 220 -9.61 9.07 37.50
C VAL A 220 -9.62 9.63 36.09
N PHE A 221 -8.91 10.74 35.86
CA PHE A 221 -8.76 11.35 34.54
C PHE A 221 -8.08 10.41 33.54
N GLY A 222 -6.95 9.80 33.92
CA GLY A 222 -6.22 8.84 33.11
C GLY A 222 -7.03 7.60 32.76
N GLY A 223 -7.85 7.11 33.69
CA GLY A 223 -8.82 6.04 33.43
C GLY A 223 -9.82 6.41 32.33
N ALA A 224 -10.41 7.61 32.41
CA ALA A 224 -11.32 8.11 31.38
C ALA A 224 -10.62 8.27 30.00
N ILE A 225 -9.41 8.84 29.98
CA ILE A 225 -8.60 8.98 28.75
C ILE A 225 -8.25 7.62 28.15
N THR A 226 -7.95 6.61 28.98
CA THR A 226 -7.62 5.25 28.50
C THR A 226 -8.81 4.62 27.78
N ILE A 227 -10.02 4.75 28.32
CA ILE A 227 -11.25 4.24 27.67
C ILE A 227 -11.49 4.94 26.32
N LEU A 228 -11.33 6.28 26.28
CA LEU A 228 -11.46 7.05 25.04
C LEU A 228 -10.37 6.69 24.01
N GLY A 229 -9.15 6.45 24.48
CA GLY A 229 -7.99 6.10 23.66
C GLY A 229 -8.21 4.82 22.87
N VAL A 230 -8.71 3.76 23.51
CA VAL A 230 -9.00 2.47 22.86
C VAL A 230 -9.96 2.65 21.68
N GLY A 231 -11.02 3.43 21.86
CA GLY A 231 -11.98 3.70 20.78
C GLY A 231 -11.36 4.48 19.62
N MET A 232 -10.55 5.50 19.91
CA MET A 232 -9.94 6.35 18.89
C MET A 232 -8.82 5.65 18.12
N ALA A 233 -8.00 4.83 18.78
CA ALA A 233 -6.94 4.06 18.14
C ALA A 233 -7.47 3.04 17.11
N ALA A 234 -8.70 2.54 17.32
CA ALA A 234 -9.33 1.58 16.41
C ALA A 234 -9.81 2.21 15.10
N LEU A 235 -10.05 3.53 15.04
CA LEU A 235 -10.68 4.18 13.88
C LEU A 235 -9.84 4.10 12.60
N PRO A 236 -8.53 4.47 12.57
CA PRO A 236 -7.75 4.40 11.35
C PRO A 236 -7.62 2.97 10.81
N ALA A 237 -7.46 1.99 11.71
CA ALA A 237 -7.42 0.57 11.34
C ALA A 237 -8.77 0.12 10.76
N GLY A 238 -9.88 0.51 11.37
CA GLY A 238 -11.23 0.22 10.89
C GLY A 238 -11.51 0.80 9.50
N ILE A 239 -11.15 2.06 9.26
CA ILE A 239 -11.32 2.74 7.97
C ILE A 239 -10.52 2.04 6.87
N ILE A 240 -9.25 1.69 7.14
CA ILE A 240 -8.41 0.98 6.16
C ILE A 240 -8.98 -0.42 5.90
N ALA A 241 -9.45 -1.12 6.94
CA ALA A 241 -10.02 -2.45 6.80
C ALA A 241 -11.32 -2.44 5.98
N SER A 242 -12.22 -1.49 6.24
CA SER A 242 -13.46 -1.33 5.46
C SER A 242 -13.17 -0.94 4.02
N GLY A 243 -12.26 0.01 3.79
CA GLY A 243 -11.89 0.42 2.43
C GLY A 243 -11.23 -0.72 1.64
N LEU A 244 -10.41 -1.55 2.29
CA LEU A 244 -9.84 -2.75 1.66
C LEU A 244 -10.92 -3.80 1.34
N ALA A 245 -11.87 -4.02 2.27
CA ALA A 245 -12.99 -4.91 2.04
C ALA A 245 -13.83 -4.45 0.86
N ASP A 246 -14.18 -3.16 0.80
CA ASP A 246 -14.93 -2.56 -0.29
C ASP A 246 -14.20 -2.68 -1.64
N HIS A 247 -12.90 -2.43 -1.65
CA HIS A 247 -12.08 -2.59 -2.86
C HIS A 247 -12.07 -4.05 -3.35
N LEU A 248 -12.00 -5.03 -2.44
CA LEU A 248 -12.08 -6.45 -2.77
C LEU A 248 -13.49 -6.85 -3.23
N HIS A 249 -14.55 -6.28 -2.65
CA HIS A 249 -15.93 -6.49 -3.06
C HIS A 249 -16.18 -5.98 -4.48
N ARG A 250 -15.77 -4.74 -4.79
CA ARG A 250 -15.90 -4.16 -6.14
C ARG A 250 -15.24 -5.03 -7.21
N ARG A 251 -14.07 -5.59 -6.94
CA ARG A 251 -13.41 -6.53 -7.87
C ARG A 251 -14.25 -7.77 -8.14
N ARG A 252 -14.86 -8.35 -7.10
CA ARG A 252 -15.74 -9.51 -7.23
C ARG A 252 -17.00 -9.17 -8.01
N ASP A 253 -17.57 -7.98 -7.80
CA ASP A 253 -18.77 -7.52 -8.49
C ASP A 253 -18.54 -7.28 -9.97
N LEU A 254 -17.40 -6.68 -10.36
CA LEU A 254 -17.01 -6.54 -11.77
C LEU A 254 -16.92 -7.91 -12.47
N LEU A 255 -16.30 -8.89 -11.82
CA LEU A 255 -16.22 -10.25 -12.37
C LEU A 255 -17.59 -10.92 -12.44
N ARG A 256 -18.46 -10.69 -11.44
CA ARG A 256 -19.83 -11.20 -11.39
C ARG A 256 -20.69 -10.62 -12.51
N GLU A 257 -20.58 -9.33 -12.79
CA GLU A 257 -21.28 -8.68 -13.90
C GLU A 257 -20.83 -9.24 -15.24
N GLU A 258 -19.53 -9.44 -15.44
CA GLU A 258 -19.02 -10.05 -16.67
C GLU A 258 -19.53 -11.49 -16.84
N PHE A 259 -19.58 -12.29 -15.77
CA PHE A 259 -20.23 -13.61 -15.82
C PHE A 259 -21.72 -13.53 -16.13
N ARG A 260 -22.43 -12.52 -15.61
CA ARG A 260 -23.87 -12.34 -15.88
C ARG A 260 -24.09 -12.06 -17.36
N CYS A 261 -23.35 -11.13 -17.94
CA CYS A 261 -23.46 -10.80 -19.37
C CYS A 261 -23.11 -12.00 -20.26
N ALA A 262 -22.03 -12.73 -19.93
CA ALA A 262 -21.61 -13.90 -20.69
C ALA A 262 -22.54 -15.13 -20.53
N LEU A 263 -23.47 -15.11 -19.57
CA LEU A 263 -24.46 -16.17 -19.40
C LEU A 263 -25.84 -15.76 -19.91
N GLU A 264 -26.03 -14.56 -20.46
CA GLU A 264 -27.34 -14.06 -20.92
C GLU A 264 -28.02 -15.01 -21.92
N ASP A 265 -27.25 -15.63 -22.81
CA ASP A 265 -27.71 -16.62 -23.80
C ASP A 265 -27.66 -18.09 -23.27
N GLY A 266 -27.25 -18.27 -22.02
CA GLY A 266 -27.12 -19.55 -21.34
C GLY A 266 -25.84 -20.33 -21.62
N GLN A 267 -24.93 -19.84 -22.49
CA GLN A 267 -23.68 -20.53 -22.83
C GLN A 267 -22.50 -19.57 -22.98
N ILE A 268 -21.44 -19.78 -22.20
CA ILE A 268 -20.22 -18.97 -22.31
C ILE A 268 -19.41 -19.41 -23.53
N ASP A 269 -19.21 -18.52 -24.49
CA ASP A 269 -18.42 -18.80 -25.70
C ASP A 269 -16.89 -18.71 -25.44
N LEU A 270 -16.08 -19.10 -26.44
CA LEU A 270 -14.61 -19.06 -26.34
C LEU A 270 -14.01 -17.64 -26.24
N ARG A 271 -14.72 -16.61 -26.70
CA ARG A 271 -14.28 -15.20 -26.63
C ARG A 271 -14.59 -14.64 -25.25
N GLU A 272 -15.79 -14.86 -24.73
CA GLU A 272 -16.24 -14.50 -23.40
C GLU A 272 -15.43 -15.21 -22.33
N GLY A 273 -15.20 -16.52 -22.47
CA GLY A 273 -14.34 -17.27 -21.55
C GLY A 273 -12.91 -16.71 -21.50
N ARG A 274 -12.37 -16.25 -22.64
CA ARG A 274 -11.07 -15.57 -22.68
C ARG A 274 -11.12 -14.18 -22.02
N LYS A 275 -12.20 -13.43 -22.22
CA LYS A 275 -12.40 -12.11 -21.61
C LYS A 275 -12.53 -12.21 -20.09
N ILE A 276 -13.33 -13.15 -19.59
CA ILE A 276 -13.49 -13.46 -18.17
C ILE A 276 -12.16 -13.89 -17.54
N GLU A 277 -11.42 -14.82 -18.18
CA GLU A 277 -10.13 -15.27 -17.65
C GLU A 277 -9.09 -14.14 -17.63
N LYS A 278 -9.10 -13.24 -18.63
CA LYS A 278 -8.28 -12.04 -18.63
C LYS A 278 -8.66 -11.11 -17.48
N LEU A 279 -9.94 -10.76 -17.36
CA LEU A 279 -10.46 -9.90 -16.30
C LEU A 279 -10.15 -10.47 -14.90
N ARG A 280 -10.34 -11.78 -14.70
CA ARG A 280 -9.99 -12.47 -13.45
C ARG A 280 -8.51 -12.29 -13.09
N ARG A 281 -7.61 -12.45 -14.06
CA ARG A 281 -6.16 -12.25 -13.87
C ARG A 281 -5.84 -10.81 -13.54
N ASP A 282 -6.44 -9.86 -14.26
CA ASP A 282 -6.24 -8.43 -14.06
C ASP A 282 -6.73 -7.99 -12.66
N LEU A 283 -7.83 -8.57 -12.17
CA LEU A 283 -8.37 -8.32 -10.82
C LEU A 283 -7.62 -9.08 -9.70
N GLY A 284 -6.77 -10.05 -10.05
CA GLY A 284 -6.03 -10.89 -9.10
C GLY A 284 -6.92 -11.90 -8.33
N ILE A 285 -8.09 -12.25 -8.87
CA ILE A 285 -9.04 -13.16 -8.21
C ILE A 285 -8.61 -14.61 -8.43
N SER A 286 -8.62 -15.44 -7.38
CA SER A 286 -8.27 -16.87 -7.50
C SER A 286 -9.29 -17.61 -8.37
N ARG A 287 -8.87 -18.72 -9.00
CA ARG A 287 -9.79 -19.54 -9.81
C ARG A 287 -10.94 -20.11 -8.98
N GLU A 288 -10.69 -20.41 -7.72
CA GLU A 288 -11.70 -20.91 -6.78
C GLU A 288 -12.80 -19.88 -6.52
N ILE A 289 -12.43 -18.63 -6.23
CA ILE A 289 -13.40 -17.53 -6.04
C ILE A 289 -14.14 -17.24 -7.35
N ALA A 290 -13.45 -17.26 -8.50
CA ALA A 290 -14.10 -17.08 -9.79
C ALA A 290 -15.12 -18.20 -10.08
N HIS A 291 -14.79 -19.45 -9.69
CA HIS A 291 -15.69 -20.58 -9.84
C HIS A 291 -16.92 -20.46 -8.94
N SER A 292 -16.77 -20.02 -7.69
CA SER A 292 -17.91 -19.77 -6.79
C SER A 292 -18.80 -18.65 -7.33
N ILE A 293 -18.22 -17.55 -7.84
CA ILE A 293 -18.99 -16.47 -8.47
C ILE A 293 -19.76 -16.98 -9.70
N HIS A 294 -19.12 -17.78 -10.55
CA HIS A 294 -19.78 -18.38 -11.71
C HIS A 294 -20.95 -19.29 -11.31
N GLN A 295 -20.76 -20.15 -10.31
CA GLN A 295 -21.85 -21.00 -9.77
C GLN A 295 -22.99 -20.17 -9.20
N ASP A 296 -22.68 -19.10 -8.44
CA ASP A 296 -23.69 -18.20 -7.88
C ASP A 296 -24.51 -17.49 -8.96
N VAL A 297 -23.86 -16.96 -10.00
CA VAL A 297 -24.53 -16.29 -11.13
C VAL A 297 -25.41 -17.30 -11.87
N ARG A 298 -24.85 -18.46 -12.22
CA ARG A 298 -25.59 -19.53 -12.89
C ARG A 298 -26.80 -19.96 -12.07
N ARG A 299 -26.63 -20.19 -10.76
CA ARG A 299 -27.75 -20.54 -9.88
C ARG A 299 -28.83 -19.48 -9.89
N LYS A 300 -28.50 -18.20 -9.74
CA LYS A 300 -29.48 -17.11 -9.72
C LYS A 300 -30.20 -16.91 -11.06
N GLN A 301 -29.52 -17.18 -12.17
CA GLN A 301 -30.11 -17.04 -13.50
C GLN A 301 -31.06 -18.19 -13.86
N PHE A 302 -30.74 -19.41 -13.42
CA PHE A 302 -31.58 -20.59 -13.68
C PHE A 302 -32.58 -20.89 -12.55
N GLN A 303 -32.45 -20.28 -11.38
CA GLN A 303 -33.52 -20.21 -10.39
C GLN A 303 -34.54 -19.14 -10.81
N ARG A 304 -35.48 -19.52 -11.69
CA ARG A 304 -36.83 -18.92 -11.64
C ARG A 304 -37.35 -19.16 -10.21
N PRO A 305 -37.98 -18.20 -9.52
CA PRO A 305 -38.57 -18.48 -8.22
C PRO A 305 -39.59 -19.61 -8.42
N GLN A 306 -39.26 -20.81 -7.92
CA GLN A 306 -40.22 -21.88 -7.74
C GLN A 306 -41.16 -21.39 -6.65
N CYS A 307 -42.31 -20.88 -7.06
CA CYS A 307 -43.37 -20.53 -6.14
C CYS A 307 -44.05 -21.83 -5.75
N THR A 308 -43.98 -22.18 -4.47
CA THR A 308 -44.78 -23.26 -3.90
C THR A 308 -46.10 -22.69 -3.41
N CYS A 309 -47.21 -23.24 -3.90
CA CYS A 309 -48.53 -22.92 -3.38
C CYS A 309 -48.60 -23.35 -1.89
N PRO A 310 -48.85 -22.42 -0.94
CA PRO A 310 -48.84 -22.75 0.49
C PRO A 310 -49.97 -23.70 0.91
N GLN A 311 -50.99 -23.89 0.06
CA GLN A 311 -52.17 -24.70 0.37
C GLN A 311 -52.10 -26.13 -0.18
N CYS A 312 -51.38 -26.37 -1.28
CA CYS A 312 -51.28 -27.71 -1.89
C CYS A 312 -49.84 -28.17 -2.14
N GLY A 313 -48.83 -27.34 -1.87
CA GLY A 313 -47.42 -27.68 -2.08
C GLY A 313 -47.00 -27.80 -3.55
N TYR A 314 -47.88 -27.47 -4.49
CA TYR A 314 -47.58 -27.53 -5.92
C TYR A 314 -46.55 -26.47 -6.29
N GLU A 315 -45.45 -26.90 -6.91
CA GLU A 315 -44.41 -26.02 -7.47
C GLU A 315 -44.85 -25.50 -8.84
N PHE A 316 -44.87 -24.18 -9.00
CA PHE A 316 -45.12 -23.54 -10.29
C PHE A 316 -44.06 -22.47 -10.58
N GLN A 317 -43.82 -22.24 -11.87
CA GLN A 317 -42.91 -21.18 -12.31
C GLN A 317 -43.67 -19.85 -12.30
N HIS A 318 -43.11 -18.83 -11.64
CA HIS A 318 -43.61 -17.47 -11.78
C HIS A 318 -43.37 -17.02 -13.23
N ILE A 319 -44.44 -16.96 -14.02
CA ILE A 319 -44.43 -16.25 -15.30
C ILE A 319 -44.60 -14.80 -14.91
N GLY A 320 -43.51 -14.01 -14.95
CA GLY A 320 -43.62 -12.56 -14.78
C GLY A 320 -44.47 -12.01 -15.93
N ASP A 321 -45.33 -11.05 -15.63
CA ASP A 321 -46.19 -10.42 -16.62
C ASP A 321 -45.33 -9.91 -17.79
N GLU A 322 -45.53 -10.49 -18.97
CA GLU A 322 -45.11 -9.89 -20.23
C GLU A 322 -46.02 -8.68 -20.48
N GLU A 323 -45.59 -7.51 -20.00
CA GLU A 323 -45.98 -6.19 -20.52
C GLU A 323 -44.74 -5.40 -20.94
#